data_AF-A0A819VG27-F1
#
_entry.id   AF-A0A819VG27-F1
#
_cell.length_a   1.000
_cell.length_b   1.000
_cell.length_c   1.000
_cell.angle_alpha   90.00
_cell.angle_beta   90.00
_cell.angle_gamma   90.00
#
_symmetry.space_group_name_H-M   'P 1'
#
loop_
_entity.id
_entity.type
_entity.pdbx_description
1 polymer ?
#
loop_
_entity_poly.entity_id
_entity_poly.type
_entity_poly.pdbx_seq_one_letter_code
_entity_poly.pdbx_strand_id
1 'polypeptide(L)'
;MAKIPTRQLGKNGPQISAIGFGLMTIAGNNPEKPATDEEQFKILDRAIELGCTYFDTADIYDDNEDILGKYFKKYPHQREKVFLATKFACSMTSDEESGTNRGDAQYVREASEKSLKRLGLDYVDLYYVHRIDKTVPIEETVGAMKELIDAGKIKYIGLSECSSDTLRRAYAVHPIACVQIEYSPFSLDIERDEIGLLKTCRELGVAIVCYSPLGRGMLTGQYKSQDDFEDNDYRRTFPRFSKENFPKNLQLVDQIAAIAKTKDCTPGQLTLAWILAQGDDFIPIPGTSKIKRLEENVAAVQIKLSKEEIEEIRQACKNADVVGERYPVEWIDELYSDSAPKQTISNATTNEKNSSVNRIVQMDLSTISYYLYLYFLPMIIVFGIIGNILSIFIFTRPSLYRSCSIYFLASSINGLVILIFGTLIQWLTLIFPILNATRTSLNYCRFQTFVLYVIYNLAPYFTACITIDRFCSSSANAKIRRLSSHARTAYIVIPVIILMTSVAYIHITIRFTIINSSCRPESDFYSHFFPFFTTAYYFLAIFTIITFGLGTSYNIRSQNRKVHSMISTVTRTASERRHARGDTQLLFMLLIHVICYAFLALPYHLALIIAAIKPILTT
;
A
#
# COMPACT_ATOMS: atom_id res chain seq x y z
N MET A 1 -20.77 28.47 38.01
CA MET A 1 -19.97 27.32 37.51
C MET A 1 -18.51 27.72 37.50
N ALA A 2 -17.59 26.78 37.77
CA ALA A 2 -16.17 27.04 37.61
C ALA A 2 -15.86 27.26 36.12
N LYS A 3 -15.10 28.30 35.80
CA LYS A 3 -14.67 28.63 34.43
C LYS A 3 -13.79 27.51 33.89
N ILE A 4 -13.99 27.12 32.63
CA ILE A 4 -13.15 26.10 31.97
C ILE A 4 -11.68 26.55 32.02
N PRO A 5 -10.74 25.69 32.43
CA PRO A 5 -9.32 26.01 32.39
C PRO A 5 -8.86 26.20 30.95
N THR A 6 -7.78 26.95 30.75
CA THR A 6 -7.19 27.11 29.41
C THR A 6 -6.01 26.16 29.19
N ARG A 7 -5.77 25.79 27.92
CA ARG A 7 -4.61 25.04 27.46
C ARG A 7 -3.88 25.81 26.37
N GLN A 8 -2.58 25.55 26.31
CA GLN A 8 -1.66 26.22 25.40
C GLN A 8 -1.72 25.52 24.04
N LEU A 9 -2.18 26.20 22.99
CA LEU A 9 -2.29 25.61 21.65
C LEU A 9 -0.93 25.57 20.97
N GLY A 10 -0.15 24.54 21.27
CA GLY A 10 1.24 24.43 20.85
C GLY A 10 2.15 25.42 21.58
N LYS A 11 3.46 25.17 21.53
CA LYS A 11 4.49 25.83 22.36
C LYS A 11 4.46 27.35 22.32
N ASN A 12 4.07 27.95 21.19
CA ASN A 12 4.05 29.39 20.97
C ASN A 12 2.66 29.95 20.62
N GLY A 13 1.60 29.15 20.76
CA GLY A 13 0.25 29.60 20.42
C GLY A 13 -0.43 30.43 21.52
N PRO A 14 -1.75 30.62 21.43
CA PRO A 14 -2.53 31.27 22.47
C PRO A 14 -3.05 30.25 23.49
N GLN A 15 -3.54 30.78 24.62
CA GLN A 15 -4.35 30.03 25.57
C GLN A 15 -5.79 29.92 25.04
N ILE A 16 -6.30 28.70 24.91
CA ILE A 16 -7.66 28.41 24.47
C ILE A 16 -8.39 27.55 25.50
N SER A 17 -9.72 27.42 25.42
CA SER A 17 -10.46 26.57 26.37
C SER A 17 -10.00 25.11 26.28
N ALA A 18 -9.78 24.46 27.44
CA ALA A 18 -9.26 23.08 27.50
C ALA A 18 -10.17 22.06 26.81
N ILE A 19 -11.47 22.36 26.72
CA ILE A 19 -12.43 21.67 25.86
C ILE A 19 -12.93 22.70 24.85
N GLY A 20 -12.93 22.34 23.57
CA GLY A 20 -13.54 23.13 22.51
C GLY A 20 -14.89 22.58 22.08
N PHE A 21 -15.56 23.27 21.16
CA PHE A 21 -16.86 22.92 20.64
C PHE A 21 -16.75 22.56 19.15
N GLY A 22 -16.93 21.27 18.83
CA GLY A 22 -17.01 20.80 17.45
C GLY A 22 -18.39 21.09 16.86
N LEU A 23 -18.46 21.84 15.77
CA LEU A 23 -19.72 22.40 15.28
C LEU A 23 -20.42 21.59 14.18
N MET A 24 -19.84 20.47 13.75
CA MET A 24 -20.43 19.59 12.73
C MET A 24 -21.86 19.11 13.09
N THR A 25 -22.16 18.94 14.38
CA THR A 25 -23.48 18.48 14.85
C THR A 25 -24.60 19.51 14.73
N ILE A 26 -24.27 20.77 14.50
CA ILE A 26 -25.24 21.83 14.21
C ILE A 26 -25.12 22.31 12.76
N ALA A 27 -24.52 21.50 11.89
CA ALA A 27 -24.37 21.77 10.46
C ALA A 27 -25.37 20.98 9.61
N GLY A 28 -25.66 21.50 8.43
CA GLY A 28 -26.31 20.76 7.35
C GLY A 28 -27.68 20.20 7.72
N ASN A 29 -27.93 18.99 7.24
CA ASN A 29 -29.17 18.24 7.46
C ASN A 29 -29.09 17.28 8.64
N ASN A 30 -28.21 17.53 9.62
CA ASN A 30 -28.16 16.71 10.83
C ASN A 30 -29.56 16.70 11.49
N PRO A 31 -30.19 15.52 11.69
CA PRO A 31 -31.55 15.44 12.23
C PRO A 31 -31.72 16.09 13.60
N GLU A 32 -30.65 16.19 14.39
CA GLU A 32 -30.69 16.80 15.71
C GLU A 32 -30.37 18.30 15.73
N LYS A 33 -29.97 18.87 14.59
CA LYS A 33 -29.66 20.30 14.45
C LYS A 33 -30.86 21.14 14.88
N PRO A 34 -30.65 22.23 15.65
CA PRO A 34 -31.75 23.12 16.01
C PRO A 34 -32.43 23.70 14.76
N ALA A 35 -33.76 23.80 14.78
CA ALA A 35 -34.57 24.04 13.59
C ALA A 35 -34.44 25.48 13.05
N THR A 36 -34.01 26.41 13.90
CA THR A 36 -33.88 27.84 13.56
C THR A 36 -32.50 28.37 13.90
N ASP A 37 -32.06 29.41 13.19
CA ASP A 37 -30.83 30.14 13.49
C ASP A 37 -30.79 30.61 14.96
N GLU A 38 -31.91 31.09 15.50
CA GLU A 38 -31.98 31.55 16.91
C GLU A 38 -31.74 30.45 17.93
N GLU A 39 -32.19 29.22 17.67
CA GLU A 39 -31.90 28.09 18.56
C GLU A 39 -30.44 27.64 18.45
N GLN A 40 -29.84 27.74 17.25
CA GLN A 40 -28.41 27.53 17.08
C GLN A 40 -27.61 28.62 17.81
N PHE A 41 -28.07 29.87 17.78
CA PHE A 41 -27.42 30.97 18.52
C PHE A 41 -27.45 30.74 20.03
N LYS A 42 -28.55 30.19 20.58
CA LYS A 42 -28.63 29.88 22.02
C LYS A 42 -27.57 28.88 22.48
N ILE A 43 -27.26 27.85 21.68
CA ILE A 43 -26.21 26.90 22.06
C ILE A 43 -24.80 27.50 21.93
N LEU A 44 -24.58 28.38 20.93
CA LEU A 44 -23.32 29.14 20.79
C LEU A 44 -23.11 30.10 21.98
N ASP A 45 -24.14 30.87 22.34
CA ASP A 45 -24.13 31.75 23.51
C ASP A 45 -23.83 30.94 24.78
N ARG A 46 -24.50 29.80 24.92
CA ARG A 46 -24.29 28.94 26.09
C ARG A 46 -22.85 28.42 26.16
N ALA A 47 -22.22 28.07 25.04
CA ALA A 47 -20.82 27.65 25.03
C ALA A 47 -19.90 28.78 25.54
N ILE A 48 -20.13 30.01 25.07
CA ILE A 48 -19.35 31.18 25.48
C ILE A 48 -19.56 31.49 26.97
N GLU A 49 -20.80 31.44 27.47
CA GLU A 49 -21.13 31.64 28.90
C GLU A 49 -20.41 30.65 29.81
N LEU A 50 -20.29 29.40 29.35
CA LEU A 50 -19.56 28.35 30.06
C LEU A 50 -18.03 28.53 29.98
N GLY A 51 -17.53 29.41 29.11
CA GLY A 51 -16.11 29.61 28.84
C GLY A 51 -15.54 28.61 27.82
N CYS A 52 -16.39 27.88 27.09
CA CYS A 52 -16.01 27.05 25.95
C CYS A 52 -15.90 27.97 24.73
N THR A 53 -14.73 28.52 24.49
CA THR A 53 -14.51 29.57 23.49
C THR A 53 -13.67 29.13 22.30
N TYR A 54 -13.15 27.90 22.28
CA TYR A 54 -12.59 27.31 21.06
C TYR A 54 -13.71 26.69 20.21
N PHE A 55 -14.06 27.33 19.10
CA PHE A 55 -15.06 26.84 18.15
C PHE A 55 -14.38 26.24 16.92
N ASP A 56 -14.76 25.02 16.55
CA ASP A 56 -14.16 24.26 15.46
C ASP A 56 -15.22 23.92 14.39
N THR A 57 -15.12 24.57 13.23
CA THR A 57 -15.97 24.35 12.05
C THR A 57 -15.14 23.93 10.83
N ALA A 58 -15.74 23.79 9.65
CA ALA A 58 -15.05 23.53 8.38
C ALA A 58 -15.90 24.01 7.20
N ASP A 59 -15.26 24.29 6.06
CA ASP A 59 -15.94 24.67 4.82
C ASP A 59 -16.92 23.60 4.29
N ILE A 60 -16.56 22.33 4.50
CA ILE A 60 -17.34 21.14 4.10
C ILE A 60 -18.53 20.86 5.03
N TYR A 61 -18.66 21.57 6.16
CA TYR A 61 -19.79 21.41 7.08
C TYR A 61 -21.01 22.19 6.60
N ASP A 62 -21.49 21.85 5.40
CA ASP A 62 -22.69 22.40 4.75
C ASP A 62 -22.86 23.90 4.98
N ASP A 63 -23.79 24.35 5.83
CA ASP A 63 -24.14 25.76 6.08
C ASP A 63 -23.51 26.35 7.36
N ASN A 64 -22.62 25.62 8.05
CA ASN A 64 -22.20 25.99 9.40
C ASN A 64 -21.40 27.30 9.47
N GLU A 65 -20.51 27.55 8.50
CA GLU A 65 -19.82 28.84 8.38
C GLU A 65 -20.81 30.00 8.15
N ASP A 66 -21.89 29.78 7.40
CA ASP A 66 -22.91 30.80 7.14
C ASP A 66 -23.71 31.10 8.42
N ILE A 67 -24.06 30.08 9.21
CA ILE A 67 -24.71 30.24 10.52
C ILE A 67 -23.83 31.03 11.48
N LEU A 68 -22.53 30.71 11.55
CA LEU A 68 -21.58 31.45 12.37
C LEU A 68 -21.44 32.90 11.90
N GLY A 69 -21.43 33.15 10.59
CA GLY A 69 -21.40 34.50 10.05
C GLY A 69 -22.63 35.32 10.42
N LYS A 70 -23.82 34.74 10.33
CA LYS A 70 -25.06 35.37 10.83
C LYS A 70 -25.00 35.63 12.33
N TYR A 71 -24.48 34.68 13.11
CA TYR A 71 -24.32 34.82 14.57
C TYR A 71 -23.40 35.98 14.93
N PHE A 72 -22.20 36.05 14.36
CA PHE A 72 -21.25 37.12 14.65
C PHE A 72 -21.69 38.47 14.10
N LYS A 73 -22.43 38.51 12.98
CA LYS A 73 -23.07 39.74 12.50
C LYS A 73 -24.12 40.27 13.49
N LYS A 74 -24.90 39.37 14.09
CA LYS A 74 -25.92 39.73 15.09
C LYS A 74 -25.30 40.09 16.44
N TYR A 75 -24.23 39.39 16.84
CA TYR A 75 -23.56 39.55 18.12
C TYR A 75 -22.04 39.80 17.94
N PRO A 76 -21.62 40.97 17.42
CA PRO A 76 -20.23 41.23 17.07
C PRO A 76 -19.26 41.10 18.25
N HIS A 77 -19.69 41.47 19.46
CA HIS A 77 -18.90 41.36 20.68
C HIS A 77 -18.61 39.89 21.11
N GLN A 78 -19.36 38.91 20.59
CA GLN A 78 -19.10 37.49 20.87
C GLN A 78 -17.89 36.99 20.06
N ARG A 79 -17.66 37.54 18.86
CA ARG A 79 -16.52 37.16 18.01
C ARG A 79 -15.17 37.39 18.71
N GLU A 80 -15.06 38.46 19.50
CA GLU A 80 -13.86 38.80 20.26
C GLU A 80 -13.52 37.78 21.36
N LYS A 81 -14.53 37.03 21.84
CA LYS A 81 -14.36 36.01 22.89
C LYS A 81 -14.01 34.64 22.32
N VAL A 82 -14.33 34.40 21.05
CA VAL A 82 -14.22 33.10 20.41
C VAL A 82 -12.87 32.98 19.69
N PHE A 83 -12.14 31.91 19.98
CA PHE A 83 -11.06 31.41 19.15
C PHE A 83 -11.68 30.52 18.06
N LEU A 84 -11.78 31.05 16.84
CA LEU A 84 -12.49 30.39 15.76
C LEU A 84 -11.52 29.64 14.84
N ALA A 85 -11.76 28.34 14.65
CA ALA A 85 -11.07 27.54 13.65
C ALA A 85 -11.99 27.09 12.52
N THR A 86 -11.48 27.15 11.29
CA THR A 86 -12.11 26.51 10.12
C THR A 86 -11.06 25.75 9.30
N LYS A 87 -11.49 25.03 8.25
CA LYS A 87 -10.65 24.10 7.49
C LYS A 87 -10.97 24.17 6.01
N PHE A 88 -10.02 23.75 5.19
CA PHE A 88 -10.17 23.53 3.75
C PHE A 88 -9.50 22.22 3.31
N ALA A 89 -9.63 21.91 2.03
CA ALA A 89 -8.91 20.90 1.23
C ALA A 89 -9.89 19.95 0.54
N CYS A 90 -11.02 19.63 1.18
CA CYS A 90 -12.03 18.75 0.60
C CYS A 90 -12.79 19.48 -0.52
N SER A 91 -12.33 19.32 -1.76
CA SER A 91 -12.93 19.94 -2.94
C SER A 91 -14.00 19.02 -3.53
N MET A 92 -15.25 19.45 -3.44
CA MET A 92 -16.34 18.88 -4.22
C MET A 92 -16.41 19.65 -5.55
N THR A 93 -15.83 19.11 -6.63
CA THR A 93 -16.05 19.67 -7.97
C THR A 93 -17.37 19.13 -8.52
N SER A 94 -18.07 19.89 -9.35
CA SER A 94 -19.36 19.47 -9.95
C SER A 94 -19.25 18.23 -10.85
N ASP A 95 -18.02 17.89 -11.25
CA ASP A 95 -17.73 16.94 -12.31
C ASP A 95 -17.11 15.63 -11.77
N GLU A 96 -16.75 15.58 -10.48
CA GLU A 96 -16.22 14.38 -9.83
C GLU A 96 -17.27 13.82 -8.85
N GLU A 97 -17.74 12.58 -9.08
CA GLU A 97 -18.68 11.88 -8.19
C GLU A 97 -18.08 11.63 -6.78
N SER A 98 -16.76 11.75 -6.63
CA SER A 98 -16.06 11.73 -5.35
C SER A 98 -15.15 12.96 -5.24
N GLY A 99 -15.37 13.82 -4.23
CA GLY A 99 -14.51 14.98 -3.98
C GLY A 99 -13.03 14.61 -3.85
N THR A 100 -12.15 15.52 -4.27
CA THR A 100 -10.69 15.37 -4.22
C THR A 100 -10.09 16.31 -3.19
N ASN A 101 -9.00 15.89 -2.53
CA ASN A 101 -8.25 16.81 -1.65
C ASN A 101 -7.36 17.72 -2.49
N ARG A 102 -7.43 19.02 -2.22
CA ARG A 102 -6.67 20.06 -2.91
C ARG A 102 -5.85 20.86 -1.91
N GLY A 103 -4.53 20.76 -2.06
CA GLY A 103 -3.54 21.45 -1.21
C GLY A 103 -2.68 22.44 -1.96
N ASP A 104 -2.89 22.62 -3.27
CA ASP A 104 -2.13 23.56 -4.09
C ASP A 104 -2.36 25.01 -3.66
N ALA A 105 -1.35 25.85 -3.88
CA ALA A 105 -1.34 27.22 -3.41
C ALA A 105 -2.51 28.06 -3.95
N GLN A 106 -3.00 27.77 -5.16
CA GLN A 106 -4.16 28.46 -5.72
C GLN A 106 -5.42 28.13 -4.90
N TYR A 107 -5.69 26.84 -4.68
CA TYR A 107 -6.87 26.41 -3.93
C TYR A 107 -6.85 26.88 -2.47
N VAL A 108 -5.68 26.89 -1.82
CA VAL A 108 -5.54 27.45 -0.45
C VAL A 108 -6.09 28.88 -0.37
N ARG A 109 -5.74 29.73 -1.36
CA ARG A 109 -6.22 31.13 -1.40
C ARG A 109 -7.71 31.19 -1.69
N GLU A 110 -8.19 30.45 -2.69
CA GLU A 110 -9.62 30.41 -3.07
C GLU A 110 -10.51 29.94 -1.92
N ALA A 111 -10.11 28.86 -1.24
CA ALA A 111 -10.84 28.31 -0.11
C ALA A 111 -10.86 29.30 1.07
N SER A 112 -9.75 29.99 1.34
CA SER A 112 -9.71 30.98 2.42
C SER A 112 -10.65 32.15 2.18
N GLU A 113 -10.69 32.69 0.95
CA GLU A 113 -11.63 33.74 0.55
C GLU A 113 -13.08 33.28 0.66
N LYS A 114 -13.36 32.04 0.24
CA LYS A 114 -14.70 31.45 0.33
C LYS A 114 -15.15 31.37 1.79
N SER A 115 -14.33 30.81 2.69
CA SER A 115 -14.65 30.70 4.12
C SER A 115 -14.85 32.07 4.76
N LEU A 116 -13.93 33.02 4.54
CA LEU A 116 -14.03 34.38 5.10
C LEU A 116 -15.29 35.11 4.62
N LYS A 117 -15.65 34.96 3.34
CA LYS A 117 -16.88 35.52 2.79
C LYS A 117 -18.14 34.94 3.43
N ARG A 118 -18.19 33.62 3.63
CA ARG A 118 -19.34 32.94 4.26
C ARG A 118 -19.50 33.32 5.73
N LEU A 119 -18.38 33.38 6.44
CA LEU A 119 -18.31 33.87 7.82
C LEU A 119 -18.59 35.37 7.91
N GLY A 120 -18.40 36.14 6.84
CA GLY A 120 -18.48 37.60 6.88
C GLY A 120 -17.43 38.22 7.81
N LEU A 121 -16.23 37.63 7.85
CA LEU A 121 -15.12 38.03 8.73
C LEU A 121 -13.88 38.36 7.91
N ASP A 122 -13.05 39.27 8.42
CA ASP A 122 -11.75 39.60 7.81
C ASP A 122 -10.68 38.54 8.12
N TYR A 123 -10.86 37.80 9.23
CA TYR A 123 -9.91 36.77 9.67
C TYR A 123 -10.57 35.65 10.50
N VAL A 124 -9.92 34.49 10.49
CA VAL A 124 -10.13 33.38 11.45
C VAL A 124 -8.88 33.19 12.31
N ASP A 125 -9.02 32.62 13.51
CA ASP A 125 -7.87 32.48 14.40
C ASP A 125 -6.98 31.31 13.97
N LEU A 126 -7.58 30.17 13.62
CA LEU A 126 -6.86 28.97 13.20
C LEU A 126 -7.42 28.43 11.88
N TYR A 127 -6.53 28.09 10.95
CA TYR A 127 -6.92 27.50 9.68
C TYR A 127 -6.24 26.16 9.48
N TYR A 128 -7.03 25.12 9.23
CA TYR A 128 -6.56 23.76 9.06
C TYR A 128 -6.50 23.34 7.60
N VAL A 129 -5.46 22.58 7.26
CA VAL A 129 -5.57 21.59 6.17
C VAL A 129 -6.40 20.42 6.70
N HIS A 130 -7.62 20.23 6.18
CA HIS A 130 -8.59 19.24 6.67
C HIS A 130 -8.18 17.80 6.32
N ARG A 131 -7.60 17.62 5.13
CA ARG A 131 -7.02 16.37 4.64
C ARG A 131 -5.83 16.68 3.76
N ILE A 132 -4.81 15.83 3.82
CA ILE A 132 -3.56 16.06 3.09
C ILE A 132 -3.75 15.71 1.61
N ASP A 133 -3.45 16.67 0.74
CA ASP A 133 -3.30 16.42 -0.69
C ASP A 133 -2.00 15.65 -0.93
N LYS A 134 -2.15 14.40 -1.38
CA LYS A 134 -1.03 13.48 -1.62
C LYS A 134 -0.26 13.80 -2.90
N THR A 135 -0.77 14.70 -3.73
CA THR A 135 -0.18 15.09 -5.02
C THR A 135 0.61 16.40 -4.95
N VAL A 136 0.41 17.18 -3.89
CA VAL A 136 1.06 18.47 -3.66
C VAL A 136 2.07 18.38 -2.53
N PRO A 137 3.30 18.93 -2.67
CA PRO A 137 4.24 19.01 -1.56
C PRO A 137 3.72 19.92 -0.45
N ILE A 138 3.79 19.47 0.80
CA ILE A 138 3.28 20.24 1.95
C ILE A 138 3.89 21.63 2.07
N GLU A 139 5.12 21.83 1.57
CA GLU A 139 5.77 23.13 1.56
C GLU A 139 5.05 24.17 0.69
N GLU A 140 4.39 23.73 -0.39
CA GLU A 140 3.56 24.61 -1.21
C GLU A 140 2.30 25.01 -0.45
N THR A 141 1.59 24.04 0.13
CA THR A 141 0.38 24.26 0.92
C THR A 141 0.64 25.21 2.09
N VAL A 142 1.64 24.90 2.92
CA VAL A 142 1.98 25.70 4.10
C VAL A 142 2.61 27.03 3.71
N GLY A 143 3.32 27.08 2.57
CA GLY A 143 3.80 28.33 1.99
C GLY A 143 2.65 29.30 1.68
N ALA A 144 1.59 28.81 1.02
CA ALA A 144 0.41 29.60 0.75
C ALA A 144 -0.35 29.98 2.03
N MET A 145 -0.45 29.09 3.02
CA MET A 145 -1.05 29.43 4.31
C MET A 145 -0.25 30.49 5.07
N LYS A 146 1.09 30.48 4.96
CA LYS A 146 1.93 31.53 5.52
C LYS A 146 1.65 32.89 4.87
N GLU A 147 1.41 32.94 3.55
CA GLU A 147 0.97 34.19 2.89
C GLU A 147 -0.34 34.71 3.48
N LEU A 148 -1.27 33.82 3.88
CA LEU A 148 -2.51 34.21 4.57
C LEU A 148 -2.25 34.76 5.97
N ILE A 149 -1.24 34.25 6.69
CA ILE A 149 -0.77 34.85 7.95
C ILE A 149 -0.21 36.26 7.70
N ASP A 150 0.67 36.40 6.71
CA ASP A 150 1.30 37.68 6.37
C ASP A 150 0.25 38.72 5.94
N ALA A 151 -0.84 38.28 5.31
CA ALA A 151 -2.01 39.10 4.95
C ALA A 151 -2.99 39.35 6.11
N GLY A 152 -2.78 38.76 7.30
CA GLY A 152 -3.65 38.92 8.47
C GLY A 152 -4.98 38.17 8.39
N LYS A 153 -5.17 37.27 7.43
CA LYS A 153 -6.41 36.52 7.20
C LYS A 153 -6.57 35.32 8.13
N ILE A 154 -5.45 34.78 8.59
CA ILE A 154 -5.40 33.69 9.59
C ILE A 154 -4.30 34.02 10.61
N LYS A 155 -4.38 33.50 11.85
CA LYS A 155 -3.33 33.71 12.87
C LYS A 155 -2.45 32.48 13.11
N TYR A 156 -3.04 31.29 13.00
CA TYR A 156 -2.37 30.02 13.27
C TYR A 156 -2.69 28.99 12.20
N ILE A 157 -1.76 28.05 11.99
CA ILE A 157 -1.90 26.92 11.05
C ILE A 157 -2.06 25.63 11.85
N GLY A 158 -3.02 24.80 11.42
CA GLY A 158 -3.16 23.42 11.88
C GLY A 158 -3.17 22.43 10.71
N LEU A 159 -2.87 21.18 11.00
CA LEU A 159 -3.02 20.06 10.04
C LEU A 159 -3.97 19.01 10.63
N SER A 160 -4.63 18.22 9.78
CA SER A 160 -5.50 17.13 10.21
C SER A 160 -5.14 15.83 9.49
N GLU A 161 -5.11 14.73 10.25
CA GLU A 161 -4.78 13.39 9.74
C GLU A 161 -3.49 13.33 8.88
N CYS A 162 -2.46 14.11 9.25
CA CYS A 162 -1.16 14.10 8.56
C CYS A 162 -0.19 13.07 9.14
N SER A 163 0.77 12.63 8.34
CA SER A 163 1.88 11.80 8.81
C SER A 163 2.88 12.61 9.67
N SER A 164 3.78 11.89 10.34
CA SER A 164 4.92 12.49 11.02
C SER A 164 5.90 13.21 10.07
N ASP A 165 6.17 12.67 8.88
CA ASP A 165 7.10 13.30 7.91
C ASP A 165 6.52 14.62 7.39
N THR A 166 5.25 14.57 6.98
CA THR A 166 4.51 15.73 6.50
C THR A 166 4.46 16.83 7.57
N LEU A 167 4.22 16.47 8.84
CA LEU A 167 4.25 17.44 9.95
C LEU A 167 5.62 18.12 10.10
N ARG A 168 6.72 17.38 10.05
CA ARG A 168 8.08 17.96 10.18
C ARG A 168 8.39 18.91 9.05
N ARG A 169 8.05 18.52 7.82
CA ARG A 169 8.25 19.35 6.62
C ARG A 169 7.40 20.61 6.64
N ALA A 170 6.13 20.50 7.04
CA ALA A 170 5.24 21.64 7.27
C ALA A 170 5.85 22.61 8.29
N TYR A 171 6.27 22.10 9.45
CA TYR A 171 6.82 22.90 10.54
C TYR A 171 8.10 23.65 10.13
N ALA A 172 8.91 23.05 9.24
CA ALA A 172 10.11 23.70 8.69
C ALA A 172 9.80 24.92 7.81
N VAL A 173 8.59 25.02 7.24
CA VAL A 173 8.14 26.18 6.46
C VAL A 173 7.53 27.25 7.36
N HIS A 174 6.64 26.85 8.28
CA HIS A 174 6.03 27.71 9.28
C HIS A 174 5.61 26.88 10.50
N PRO A 175 5.74 27.40 11.74
CA PRO A 175 5.29 26.68 12.93
C PRO A 175 3.83 26.23 12.85
N ILE A 176 3.58 24.95 13.11
CA ILE A 176 2.23 24.37 13.17
C ILE A 176 1.76 24.39 14.62
N ALA A 177 0.59 24.97 14.89
CA ALA A 177 0.07 25.13 16.25
C ALA A 177 -0.48 23.80 16.81
N CYS A 178 -1.16 23.03 15.96
CA CYS A 178 -1.78 21.77 16.35
C CYS A 178 -1.96 20.79 15.19
N VAL A 179 -2.07 19.51 15.54
CA VAL A 179 -2.61 18.47 14.67
C VAL A 179 -3.96 18.01 15.20
N GLN A 180 -4.94 17.90 14.30
CA GLN A 180 -6.25 17.34 14.61
C GLN A 180 -6.33 15.86 14.21
N ILE A 181 -6.74 14.99 15.13
CA ILE A 181 -6.78 13.54 14.93
C ILE A 181 -7.98 12.92 15.68
N GLU A 182 -8.46 11.75 15.24
CA GLU A 182 -9.37 10.96 16.10
C GLU A 182 -8.60 10.45 17.31
N TYR A 183 -9.01 10.85 18.51
CA TYR A 183 -8.40 10.35 19.73
C TYR A 183 -9.44 10.13 20.81
N SER A 184 -9.53 8.89 21.27
CA SER A 184 -10.44 8.42 22.31
C SER A 184 -9.99 7.04 22.80
N PRO A 185 -10.59 6.47 23.85
CA PRO A 185 -10.45 5.05 24.18
C PRO A 185 -10.59 4.06 22.99
N PHE A 186 -11.31 4.43 21.92
CA PHE A 186 -11.45 3.63 20.71
C PHE A 186 -10.34 3.81 19.68
N SER A 187 -9.49 4.84 19.80
CA SER A 187 -8.54 5.23 18.77
C SER A 187 -7.30 5.81 19.42
N LEU A 188 -6.36 4.91 19.70
CA LEU A 188 -5.05 5.20 20.31
C LEU A 188 -3.92 5.10 19.27
N ASP A 189 -4.25 5.02 17.98
CA ASP A 189 -3.29 4.77 16.90
C ASP A 189 -2.15 5.81 16.87
N ILE A 190 -2.44 7.07 17.22
CA ILE A 190 -1.43 8.13 17.30
C ILE A 190 -0.31 7.85 18.32
N GLU A 191 -0.59 7.01 19.33
CA GLU A 191 0.39 6.61 20.36
C GLU A 191 1.34 5.52 19.88
N ARG A 192 1.04 4.85 18.75
CA ARG A 192 1.84 3.73 18.24
C ARG A 192 3.15 4.21 17.65
N ASP A 193 4.23 3.49 17.94
CA ASP A 193 5.58 3.82 17.46
C ASP A 193 5.67 3.79 15.94
N GLU A 194 4.90 2.93 15.27
CA GLU A 194 4.85 2.83 13.81
C GLU A 194 4.21 4.07 13.15
N ILE A 195 3.27 4.72 13.84
CA ILE A 195 2.66 5.98 13.38
C ILE A 195 3.57 7.17 13.73
N GLY A 196 4.17 7.16 14.92
CA GLY A 196 5.18 8.12 15.37
C GLY A 196 4.70 9.57 15.56
N LEU A 197 3.45 9.88 15.22
CA LEU A 197 2.93 11.24 15.17
C LEU A 197 2.85 11.92 16.55
N LEU A 198 2.40 11.22 17.61
CA LEU A 198 2.36 11.81 18.96
C LEU A 198 3.75 12.25 19.43
N LYS A 199 4.76 11.41 19.17
CA LYS A 199 6.15 11.71 19.50
C LYS A 199 6.63 12.95 18.73
N THR A 200 6.34 13.01 17.43
CA THR A 200 6.68 14.18 16.60
C THR A 200 5.97 15.45 17.06
N CYS A 201 4.69 15.38 17.41
CA CYS A 201 3.96 16.53 17.98
C CYS A 201 4.65 17.05 19.24
N ARG A 202 5.00 16.17 20.19
CA ARG A 202 5.67 16.56 21.43
C ARG A 202 7.07 17.12 21.20
N GLU A 203 7.84 16.54 20.29
CA GLU A 203 9.18 17.05 19.91
C GLU A 203 9.12 18.47 19.34
N LEU A 204 8.13 18.75 18.49
CA LEU A 204 7.93 20.06 17.85
C LEU A 204 7.14 21.04 18.73
N GLY A 205 6.56 20.58 19.83
CA GLY A 205 5.67 21.37 20.69
C GLY A 205 4.34 21.71 20.02
N VAL A 206 3.76 20.78 19.27
CA VAL A 206 2.48 20.89 18.56
C VAL A 206 1.39 20.27 19.43
N ALA A 207 0.26 20.96 19.62
CA ALA A 207 -0.87 20.41 20.37
C ALA A 207 -1.66 19.35 19.56
N ILE A 208 -2.39 18.48 20.25
CA ILE A 208 -3.28 17.48 19.69
C ILE A 208 -4.72 17.92 19.93
N VAL A 209 -5.45 18.21 18.86
CA VAL A 209 -6.90 18.46 18.91
C VAL A 209 -7.65 17.18 18.61
N CYS A 210 -8.47 16.71 19.55
CA CYS A 210 -9.10 15.39 19.46
C CYS A 210 -10.50 15.51 18.86
N TYR A 211 -10.66 15.13 17.59
CA TYR A 211 -11.98 15.00 16.99
C TYR A 211 -12.63 13.66 17.37
N SER A 212 -13.96 13.60 17.33
CA SER A 212 -14.75 12.43 17.78
C SER A 212 -14.33 11.87 19.16
N PRO A 213 -14.07 12.70 20.18
CA PRO A 213 -13.47 12.25 21.45
C PRO A 213 -14.38 11.27 22.24
N LEU A 214 -15.67 11.23 21.92
CA LEU A 214 -16.66 10.32 22.50
C LEU A 214 -16.93 9.08 21.64
N GLY A 215 -16.01 8.72 20.73
CA GLY A 215 -16.16 7.56 19.85
C GLY A 215 -17.41 7.64 18.99
N ARG A 216 -17.72 8.84 18.46
CA ARG A 216 -18.93 9.13 17.66
C ARG A 216 -20.22 8.78 18.40
N GLY A 217 -20.21 8.99 19.72
CA GLY A 217 -21.33 8.76 20.63
C GLY A 217 -21.29 7.42 21.36
N MET A 218 -20.48 6.45 20.91
CA MET A 218 -20.41 5.12 21.54
C MET A 218 -19.96 5.19 23.00
N LEU A 219 -18.97 6.03 23.32
CA LEU A 219 -18.40 6.14 24.67
C LEU A 219 -19.31 6.90 25.65
N THR A 220 -20.51 7.32 25.21
CA THR A 220 -21.55 7.84 26.10
C THR A 220 -22.37 6.73 26.76
N GLY A 221 -22.27 5.49 26.25
CA GLY A 221 -23.07 4.35 26.69
C GLY A 221 -24.50 4.31 26.15
N GLN A 222 -24.89 5.27 25.29
CA GLN A 222 -26.24 5.37 24.73
C GLN A 222 -26.59 4.22 23.77
N TYR A 223 -25.63 3.77 22.97
CA TYR A 223 -25.86 2.75 21.94
C TYR A 223 -25.41 1.38 22.45
N LYS A 224 -26.26 0.37 22.26
CA LYS A 224 -26.09 -1.03 22.65
C LYS A 224 -26.06 -1.98 21.46
N SER A 225 -26.50 -1.54 20.29
CA SER A 225 -26.35 -2.25 19.02
C SER A 225 -26.31 -1.29 17.83
N GLN A 226 -25.95 -1.80 16.65
CA GLN A 226 -26.07 -1.04 15.40
C GLN A 226 -27.52 -0.64 15.11
N ASP A 227 -28.50 -1.40 15.61
CA ASP A 227 -29.92 -1.16 15.38
C ASP A 227 -30.45 0.06 16.18
N ASP A 228 -29.65 0.60 17.11
CA ASP A 228 -29.96 1.86 17.81
C ASP A 228 -29.61 3.12 17.00
N PHE A 229 -28.96 2.96 15.84
CA PHE A 229 -28.76 4.06 14.90
C PHE A 229 -29.97 4.19 13.98
N GLU A 230 -30.28 5.41 13.54
CA GLU A 230 -31.28 5.63 12.49
C GLU A 230 -30.85 4.95 11.17
N ASP A 231 -31.81 4.60 10.31
CA ASP A 231 -31.52 3.85 9.07
C ASP A 231 -30.56 4.57 8.12
N ASN A 232 -30.60 5.90 8.10
CA ASN A 232 -29.74 6.76 7.29
C ASN A 232 -28.47 7.25 8.02
N ASP A 233 -28.20 6.75 9.23
CA ASP A 233 -27.04 7.15 10.00
C ASP A 233 -25.74 6.62 9.38
N TYR A 234 -24.83 7.53 9.05
CA TYR A 234 -23.57 7.19 8.38
C TYR A 234 -22.69 6.25 9.22
N ARG A 235 -22.83 6.21 10.55
CA ARG A 235 -22.10 5.26 11.41
C ARG A 235 -22.39 3.81 11.05
N ARG A 236 -23.54 3.51 10.44
CA ARG A 236 -23.88 2.15 9.97
C ARG A 236 -22.91 1.64 8.90
N THR A 237 -22.19 2.52 8.18
CA THR A 237 -21.20 2.14 7.17
C THR A 237 -19.82 1.84 7.78
N PHE A 238 -19.57 2.21 9.03
CA PHE A 238 -18.24 2.10 9.62
C PHE A 238 -17.97 0.69 10.13
N PRO A 239 -16.83 0.07 9.78
CA PRO A 239 -16.54 -1.30 10.17
C PRO A 239 -16.61 -1.54 11.68
N ARG A 240 -16.14 -0.60 12.50
CA ARG A 240 -16.21 -0.68 13.97
C ARG A 240 -17.62 -0.70 14.57
N PHE A 241 -18.62 -0.29 13.79
CA PHE A 241 -20.01 -0.24 14.19
C PHE A 241 -20.88 -1.27 13.43
N SER A 242 -20.25 -2.19 12.71
CA SER A 242 -20.94 -3.31 12.05
C SER A 242 -21.56 -4.25 13.08
N LYS A 243 -22.62 -4.98 12.71
CA LYS A 243 -23.25 -5.99 13.59
C LYS A 243 -22.25 -7.02 14.14
N GLU A 244 -21.22 -7.34 13.36
CA GLU A 244 -20.16 -8.28 13.75
C GLU A 244 -19.23 -7.70 14.83
N ASN A 245 -18.79 -6.46 14.66
CA ASN A 245 -17.78 -5.84 15.53
C ASN A 245 -18.39 -5.18 16.79
N PHE A 246 -19.66 -4.75 16.72
CA PHE A 246 -20.31 -3.99 17.78
C PHE A 246 -20.24 -4.67 19.16
N PRO A 247 -20.58 -5.97 19.31
CA PRO A 247 -20.58 -6.61 20.62
C PRO A 247 -19.20 -6.66 21.28
N LYS A 248 -18.13 -6.81 20.49
CA LYS A 248 -16.75 -6.78 21.00
C LYS A 248 -16.39 -5.38 21.49
N ASN A 249 -16.69 -4.35 20.70
CA ASN A 249 -16.38 -2.96 21.02
C ASN A 249 -17.20 -2.43 22.21
N LEU A 250 -18.40 -2.96 22.42
CA LEU A 250 -19.25 -2.59 23.55
C LEU A 250 -18.64 -2.97 24.92
N GLN A 251 -17.77 -3.99 24.96
CA GLN A 251 -17.08 -4.39 26.20
C GLN A 251 -16.30 -3.23 26.84
N LEU A 252 -15.63 -2.41 26.02
CA LEU A 252 -14.91 -1.23 26.49
C LEU A 252 -15.88 -0.14 26.98
N VAL A 253 -16.99 0.06 26.27
CA VAL A 253 -18.03 1.02 26.67
C VAL A 253 -18.61 0.65 28.03
N ASP A 254 -18.90 -0.62 28.26
CA ASP A 254 -19.46 -1.10 29.52
C ASP A 254 -18.44 -0.99 30.67
N GLN A 255 -17.15 -1.23 30.42
CA GLN A 255 -16.09 -0.99 31.41
C GLN A 255 -15.97 0.49 31.78
N ILE A 256 -15.95 1.38 30.78
CA ILE A 256 -15.93 2.84 31.01
C ILE A 256 -17.17 3.27 31.79
N ALA A 257 -18.34 2.73 31.47
CA ALA A 257 -19.57 3.03 32.19
C ALA A 257 -19.53 2.55 33.65
N ALA A 258 -18.93 1.40 33.93
CA ALA A 258 -18.75 0.89 35.29
C ALA A 258 -17.82 1.80 36.11
N ILE A 259 -16.69 2.24 35.54
CA ILE A 259 -15.76 3.17 36.19
C ILE A 259 -16.45 4.52 36.43
N ALA A 260 -17.18 5.03 35.43
CA ALA A 260 -17.88 6.32 35.52
C ALA A 260 -18.93 6.31 36.63
N LYS A 261 -19.65 5.19 36.79
CA LYS A 261 -20.60 4.97 37.88
C LYS A 261 -19.94 5.02 39.25
N THR A 262 -18.79 4.38 39.43
CA THR A 262 -18.03 4.42 40.68
C THR A 262 -17.54 5.84 41.01
N LYS A 263 -17.22 6.62 39.96
CA LYS A 263 -16.75 8.01 40.07
C LYS A 263 -17.87 9.05 40.19
N ASP A 264 -19.14 8.62 40.12
CA ASP A 264 -20.33 9.49 40.11
C ASP A 264 -20.30 10.54 38.97
N CYS A 265 -19.99 10.11 37.75
CA CYS A 265 -20.04 10.95 36.56
C CYS A 265 -20.59 10.18 35.35
N THR A 266 -20.91 10.89 34.25
CA THR A 266 -21.34 10.21 33.03
C THR A 266 -20.16 9.54 32.30
N PRO A 267 -20.39 8.47 31.52
CA PRO A 267 -19.33 7.86 30.70
C PRO A 267 -18.65 8.88 29.75
N GLY A 268 -19.42 9.83 29.22
CA GLY A 268 -18.90 10.91 28.40
C GLY A 268 -17.97 11.86 29.17
N GLN A 269 -18.34 12.23 30.39
CA GLN A 269 -17.49 13.04 31.26
C GLN A 269 -16.20 12.33 31.64
N LEU A 270 -16.29 11.05 32.03
CA LEU A 270 -15.11 10.24 32.35
C LEU A 270 -14.16 10.16 31.15
N THR A 271 -14.70 9.91 29.95
CA THR A 271 -13.94 9.82 28.71
C THR A 271 -13.19 11.12 28.41
N LEU A 272 -13.88 12.27 28.46
CA LEU A 272 -13.26 13.58 28.22
C LEU A 272 -12.21 13.93 29.28
N ALA A 273 -12.49 13.62 30.56
CA ALA A 273 -11.53 13.81 31.64
C ALA A 273 -10.27 12.95 31.45
N TRP A 274 -10.44 11.71 30.97
CA TRP A 274 -9.32 10.82 30.66
C TRP A 274 -8.48 11.32 29.48
N ILE A 275 -9.10 11.86 28.42
CA ILE A 275 -8.38 12.49 27.30
C ILE A 275 -7.57 13.69 27.80
N LEU A 276 -8.16 14.55 28.63
CA LEU A 276 -7.46 15.70 29.21
C LEU A 276 -6.27 15.27 30.08
N ALA A 277 -6.34 14.09 30.71
CA ALA A 277 -5.27 13.55 31.55
C ALA A 277 -4.05 13.00 30.77
N GLN A 278 -4.12 12.91 29.43
CA GLN A 278 -3.01 12.40 28.60
C GLN A 278 -1.86 13.39 28.44
N GLY A 279 -2.11 14.66 28.76
CA GLY A 279 -1.14 15.74 28.73
C GLY A 279 -1.83 17.08 28.50
N ASP A 280 -1.15 18.18 28.82
CA ASP A 280 -1.66 19.55 28.60
C ASP A 280 -1.75 19.92 27.12
N ASP A 281 -1.15 19.10 26.25
CA ASP A 281 -1.16 19.17 24.80
C ASP A 281 -2.43 18.58 24.15
N PHE A 282 -3.29 17.88 24.90
CA PHE A 282 -4.54 17.30 24.36
C PHE A 282 -5.75 18.24 24.53
N ILE A 283 -6.51 18.49 23.46
CA ILE A 283 -7.65 19.43 23.48
C ILE A 283 -8.84 18.77 22.76
N PRO A 284 -9.78 18.14 23.48
CA PRO A 284 -10.93 17.51 22.85
C PRO A 284 -11.97 18.55 22.39
N ILE A 285 -12.59 18.27 21.24
CA ILE A 285 -13.65 19.09 20.63
C ILE A 285 -14.96 18.29 20.48
N PRO A 286 -15.61 17.87 21.58
CA PRO A 286 -16.87 17.14 21.49
C PRO A 286 -17.95 17.98 20.79
N GLY A 287 -18.65 17.37 19.83
CA GLY A 287 -19.79 17.98 19.15
C GLY A 287 -21.10 17.64 19.84
N THR A 288 -22.04 18.58 19.81
CA THR A 288 -23.44 18.35 20.20
C THR A 288 -24.36 19.44 19.65
N SER A 289 -25.63 19.10 19.45
CA SER A 289 -26.71 20.02 19.13
C SER A 289 -27.53 20.45 20.36
N LYS A 290 -27.27 19.87 21.54
CA LYS A 290 -28.10 20.03 22.74
C LYS A 290 -27.34 20.74 23.86
N ILE A 291 -27.93 21.81 24.41
CA ILE A 291 -27.35 22.58 25.53
C ILE A 291 -26.99 21.69 26.72
N LYS A 292 -27.87 20.76 27.12
CA LYS A 292 -27.60 19.86 28.25
C LYS A 292 -26.34 19.02 28.04
N ARG A 293 -26.09 18.57 26.81
CA ARG A 293 -24.89 17.78 26.48
C ARG A 293 -23.65 18.66 26.41
N LEU A 294 -23.78 19.90 25.96
CA LEU A 294 -22.71 20.89 25.99
C LEU A 294 -22.26 21.15 27.44
N GLU A 295 -23.22 21.38 28.34
CA GLU A 295 -22.96 21.56 29.78
C GLU A 295 -22.30 20.32 30.41
N GLU A 296 -22.81 19.12 30.09
CA GLU A 296 -22.24 17.85 30.53
C GLU A 296 -20.78 17.69 30.07
N ASN A 297 -20.52 17.92 28.77
CA ASN A 297 -19.18 17.83 28.17
C ASN A 297 -18.20 18.82 28.81
N VAL A 298 -18.62 20.08 28.98
CA VAL A 298 -17.81 21.12 29.60
C VAL A 298 -17.49 20.77 31.06
N ALA A 299 -18.45 20.23 31.80
CA ALA A 299 -18.27 19.86 33.20
C ALA A 299 -17.23 18.73 33.41
N ALA A 300 -16.83 18.02 32.35
CA ALA A 300 -15.78 17.00 32.41
C ALA A 300 -14.44 17.53 32.98
N VAL A 301 -14.12 18.82 32.82
CA VAL A 301 -12.90 19.43 33.39
C VAL A 301 -12.84 19.42 34.92
N GLN A 302 -14.00 19.22 35.56
CA GLN A 302 -14.14 19.15 37.01
C GLN A 302 -13.87 17.73 37.54
N ILE A 303 -13.92 16.71 36.68
CA ILE A 303 -13.61 15.33 37.05
C ILE A 303 -12.09 15.19 37.22
N LYS A 304 -11.67 14.88 38.45
CA LYS A 304 -10.25 14.63 38.78
C LYS A 304 -10.01 13.14 38.87
N LEU A 305 -9.26 12.62 37.91
CA LEU A 305 -8.83 11.23 37.89
C LEU A 305 -7.53 11.07 38.68
N SER A 306 -7.47 10.05 39.52
CA SER A 306 -6.21 9.63 40.15
C SER A 306 -5.32 8.92 39.13
N LYS A 307 -4.05 8.71 39.48
CA LYS A 307 -3.12 7.97 38.60
C LYS A 307 -3.59 6.53 38.39
N GLU A 308 -4.17 5.93 39.42
CA GLU A 308 -4.71 4.58 39.42
C GLU A 308 -5.93 4.48 38.49
N GLU A 309 -6.84 5.46 38.54
CA GLU A 309 -8.02 5.51 37.65
C GLU A 309 -7.61 5.73 36.19
N ILE A 310 -6.63 6.59 35.93
CA ILE A 310 -6.09 6.79 34.57
C ILE A 310 -5.51 5.48 34.02
N GLU A 311 -4.76 4.74 34.86
CA GLU A 311 -4.18 3.47 34.47
C GLU A 311 -5.25 2.37 34.32
N GLU A 312 -6.27 2.33 35.17
CA GLU A 312 -7.41 1.42 35.04
C GLU A 312 -8.10 1.59 33.68
N ILE A 313 -8.43 2.84 33.31
CA ILE A 313 -9.03 3.15 32.01
C ILE A 313 -8.06 2.78 30.88
N ARG A 314 -6.75 3.04 31.04
CA ARG A 314 -5.75 2.67 30.04
C ARG A 314 -5.68 1.15 29.83
N GLN A 315 -5.77 0.36 30.89
CA GLN A 315 -5.81 -1.10 30.80
C GLN A 315 -7.10 -1.58 30.14
N ALA A 316 -8.25 -0.96 30.44
CA ALA A 316 -9.50 -1.21 29.73
C ALA A 316 -9.34 -1.00 28.22
N CYS A 317 -8.74 0.13 27.80
CA CYS A 317 -8.49 0.42 26.39
C CYS A 317 -7.58 -0.62 25.72
N LYS A 318 -6.50 -1.04 26.40
CA LYS A 318 -5.56 -2.05 25.87
C LYS A 318 -6.22 -3.42 25.73
N ASN A 319 -7.04 -3.82 26.70
CA ASN A 319 -7.70 -5.12 26.71
C ASN A 319 -8.90 -5.19 25.75
N ALA A 320 -9.48 -4.03 25.43
CA ALA A 320 -10.63 -3.95 24.54
C ALA A 320 -10.35 -4.50 23.14
N ASP A 321 -9.13 -4.34 22.64
CA ASP A 321 -8.72 -4.69 21.27
C ASP A 321 -9.82 -4.32 20.26
N VAL A 322 -10.09 -3.01 20.14
CA VAL A 322 -11.21 -2.48 19.37
C VAL A 322 -11.11 -2.98 17.92
N VAL A 323 -12.15 -3.68 17.46
CA VAL A 323 -12.19 -4.32 16.16
C VAL A 323 -12.93 -3.48 15.13
N GLY A 324 -12.47 -3.56 13.89
CA GLY A 324 -12.99 -2.77 12.77
C GLY A 324 -12.34 -1.38 12.65
N GLU A 325 -12.07 -1.01 11.40
CA GLU A 325 -11.40 0.23 11.05
C GLU A 325 -12.18 1.50 11.43
N ARG A 326 -11.45 2.63 11.52
CA ARG A 326 -12.03 3.97 11.79
C ARG A 326 -13.03 4.40 10.72
N TYR A 327 -12.77 3.99 9.49
CA TYR A 327 -13.51 4.39 8.32
C TYR A 327 -13.70 3.20 7.36
N PRO A 328 -14.67 3.29 6.43
CA PRO A 328 -14.75 2.41 5.27
C PRO A 328 -13.45 2.45 4.45
N VAL A 329 -13.19 1.39 3.67
CA VAL A 329 -11.95 1.21 2.90
C VAL A 329 -11.65 2.40 2.01
N GLU A 330 -12.68 3.03 1.45
CA GLU A 330 -12.61 4.18 0.56
C GLU A 330 -11.97 5.42 1.22
N TRP A 331 -11.99 5.49 2.56
CA TRP A 331 -11.52 6.65 3.33
C TRP A 331 -10.39 6.33 4.30
N ILE A 332 -9.95 5.07 4.41
CA ILE A 332 -8.82 4.71 5.29
C ILE A 332 -7.54 5.37 4.82
N ASP A 333 -7.37 5.50 3.52
CA ASP A 333 -6.20 6.12 2.91
C ASP A 333 -6.05 7.60 3.32
N GLU A 334 -7.09 8.26 3.81
CA GLU A 334 -7.05 9.64 4.29
C GLU A 334 -6.36 9.82 5.65
N LEU A 335 -6.07 8.73 6.34
CA LEU A 335 -5.56 8.74 7.70
C LEU A 335 -4.04 8.77 7.73
N TYR A 336 -3.48 9.60 8.62
CA TYR A 336 -2.03 9.77 8.77
C TYR A 336 -1.29 9.97 7.42
N SER A 337 -1.92 10.69 6.51
CA SER A 337 -1.51 10.81 5.12
C SER A 337 -0.21 11.59 4.93
N ASP A 338 0.59 11.11 3.98
CA ASP A 338 1.76 11.82 3.47
C ASP A 338 1.41 12.74 2.29
N SER A 339 1.95 13.96 2.33
CA SER A 339 2.00 14.86 1.18
C SER A 339 3.02 14.37 0.15
N ALA A 340 2.93 14.88 -1.09
CA ALA A 340 3.96 14.58 -2.09
C ALA A 340 5.34 15.03 -1.59
N PRO A 341 6.43 14.32 -1.93
CA PRO A 341 7.77 14.78 -1.60
C PRO A 341 8.08 16.10 -2.30
N LYS A 342 8.83 16.98 -1.64
CA LYS A 342 9.33 18.21 -2.25
C LYS A 342 10.19 17.84 -3.45
N GLN A 343 9.81 18.29 -4.65
CA GLN A 343 10.65 18.12 -5.81
C GLN A 343 11.92 18.97 -5.61
N THR A 344 13.03 18.34 -5.24
CA THR A 344 14.34 18.99 -5.33
C THR A 344 14.64 19.16 -6.80
N ILE A 345 14.49 20.39 -7.30
CA ILE A 345 15.05 20.79 -8.58
C ILE A 345 16.58 20.66 -8.41
N SER A 346 17.14 19.49 -8.74
CA SER A 346 18.54 19.45 -9.12
C SER A 346 18.65 20.36 -10.34
N ASN A 347 19.51 21.38 -10.28
CA ASN A 347 19.90 22.17 -11.44
C ASN A 347 20.51 21.23 -12.50
N ALA A 348 19.65 20.61 -13.29
CA ALA A 348 19.95 19.89 -14.51
C ALA A 348 18.96 20.43 -15.54
N THR A 349 19.35 21.53 -16.15
CA THR A 349 18.77 22.03 -17.40
C THR A 349 18.54 20.89 -18.38
N THR A 350 17.39 20.95 -19.06
CA THR A 350 16.90 20.10 -20.16
C THR A 350 16.20 18.78 -19.78
N ASN A 351 14.86 18.79 -19.70
CA ASN A 351 14.00 18.17 -20.73
C ASN A 351 12.52 18.14 -20.32
N GLU A 352 11.71 19.01 -20.92
CA GLU A 352 10.24 19.00 -20.97
C GLU A 352 9.64 17.78 -21.70
N LYS A 353 10.15 16.56 -21.47
CA LYS A 353 9.62 15.33 -22.10
C LYS A 353 9.21 14.20 -21.15
N ASN A 354 9.34 14.40 -19.83
CA ASN A 354 9.11 13.32 -18.85
C ASN A 354 7.75 13.34 -18.13
N SER A 355 6.81 14.22 -18.49
CA SER A 355 5.48 14.27 -17.84
C SER A 355 4.56 13.08 -18.19
N SER A 356 4.91 12.26 -19.19
CA SER A 356 4.16 11.06 -19.57
C SER A 356 4.71 9.76 -18.96
N VAL A 357 5.90 9.79 -18.33
CA VAL A 357 6.61 8.57 -17.88
C VAL A 357 6.42 8.29 -16.38
N ASN A 358 6.17 9.32 -15.56
CA ASN A 358 6.02 9.15 -14.11
C ASN A 358 4.67 8.52 -13.68
N ARG A 359 3.74 8.26 -14.61
CA ARG A 359 2.46 7.61 -14.31
C ARG A 359 2.54 6.07 -14.21
N ILE A 360 3.72 5.47 -14.37
CA ILE A 360 3.87 4.00 -14.50
C ILE A 360 4.58 3.33 -13.31
N VAL A 361 5.14 4.07 -12.34
CA VAL A 361 5.93 3.45 -11.25
C VAL A 361 5.29 3.67 -9.88
N GLN A 362 4.24 2.90 -9.59
CA GLN A 362 3.84 2.52 -8.23
C GLN A 362 3.13 1.15 -8.28
N MET A 363 3.84 0.10 -8.71
CA MET A 363 3.42 -1.27 -8.39
C MET A 363 4.10 -1.66 -7.08
N ASP A 364 3.31 -1.83 -6.02
CA ASP A 364 3.76 -2.34 -4.72
C ASP A 364 4.51 -3.68 -4.90
N LEU A 365 5.62 -3.88 -4.19
CA LEU A 365 6.37 -5.14 -4.16
C LEU A 365 5.49 -6.32 -3.72
N SER A 366 4.44 -6.07 -2.93
CA SER A 366 3.41 -7.06 -2.60
C SER A 366 2.64 -7.53 -3.84
N THR A 367 2.34 -6.60 -4.74
CA THR A 367 1.64 -6.81 -6.00
C THR A 367 2.54 -7.58 -6.98
N ILE A 368 3.82 -7.21 -7.06
CA ILE A 368 4.82 -7.96 -7.84
C ILE A 368 4.96 -9.39 -7.30
N SER A 369 5.05 -9.57 -5.98
CA SER A 369 5.12 -10.90 -5.34
C SER A 369 3.86 -11.72 -5.57
N TYR A 370 2.68 -11.10 -5.54
CA TYR A 370 1.39 -11.74 -5.79
C TYR A 370 1.24 -12.19 -7.25
N TYR A 371 1.62 -11.35 -8.21
CA TYR A 371 1.63 -11.72 -9.62
C TYR A 371 2.66 -12.82 -9.90
N LEU A 372 3.87 -12.75 -9.34
CA LEU A 372 4.84 -13.83 -9.45
C LEU A 372 4.28 -15.14 -8.88
N TYR A 373 3.61 -15.11 -7.73
CA TYR A 373 2.99 -16.29 -7.15
C TYR A 373 1.88 -16.87 -8.04
N LEU A 374 0.96 -16.03 -8.54
CA LEU A 374 -0.12 -16.43 -9.44
C LEU A 374 0.36 -16.96 -10.79
N TYR A 375 1.48 -16.46 -11.31
CA TYR A 375 2.00 -16.90 -12.61
C TYR A 375 2.88 -18.15 -12.51
N PHE A 376 3.68 -18.29 -11.46
CA PHE A 376 4.62 -19.41 -11.35
C PHE A 376 4.03 -20.64 -10.66
N LEU A 377 3.08 -20.49 -9.73
CA LEU A 377 2.46 -21.64 -9.06
C LEU A 377 1.73 -22.59 -10.02
N PRO A 378 0.92 -22.11 -10.99
CA PRO A 378 0.27 -22.99 -11.96
C PRO A 378 1.30 -23.71 -12.86
N MET A 379 2.39 -23.04 -13.23
CA MET A 379 3.49 -23.65 -14.00
C MET A 379 4.13 -24.79 -13.22
N ILE A 380 4.47 -24.58 -11.94
CA ILE A 380 5.07 -25.60 -11.07
C ILE A 380 4.11 -26.80 -10.93
N ILE A 381 2.81 -26.56 -10.74
CA ILE A 381 1.80 -27.61 -10.63
C ILE A 381 1.67 -28.39 -11.95
N VAL A 382 1.58 -27.71 -13.09
CA VAL A 382 1.45 -28.35 -14.41
C VAL A 382 2.68 -29.18 -14.73
N PHE A 383 3.89 -28.67 -14.50
CA PHE A 383 5.12 -29.42 -14.74
C PHE A 383 5.30 -30.57 -13.75
N GLY A 384 4.87 -30.42 -12.49
CA GLY A 384 4.84 -31.51 -11.51
C GLY A 384 3.87 -32.62 -11.91
N ILE A 385 2.68 -32.27 -12.41
CA ILE A 385 1.70 -33.24 -12.92
C ILE A 385 2.23 -33.96 -14.16
N ILE A 386 2.82 -33.23 -15.11
CA ILE A 386 3.45 -33.81 -16.32
C ILE A 386 4.58 -34.76 -15.93
N GLY A 387 5.43 -34.36 -14.98
CA GLY A 387 6.53 -35.20 -14.45
C GLY A 387 6.03 -36.48 -13.78
N ASN A 388 4.93 -36.41 -13.01
CA ASN A 388 4.31 -37.58 -12.38
C ASN A 388 3.63 -38.50 -13.39
N ILE A 389 2.87 -37.96 -14.35
CA ILE A 389 2.24 -38.74 -15.42
C ILE A 389 3.30 -39.46 -16.24
N LEU A 390 4.38 -38.76 -16.60
CA LEU A 390 5.52 -39.36 -17.29
C LEU A 390 6.12 -40.47 -16.43
N SER A 391 6.46 -40.22 -15.16
CA SER A 391 7.05 -41.22 -14.26
C SER A 391 6.18 -42.48 -14.15
N ILE A 392 4.86 -42.33 -14.00
CA ILE A 392 3.92 -43.47 -13.99
C ILE A 392 3.94 -44.22 -15.33
N PHE A 393 4.01 -43.51 -16.46
CA PHE A 393 4.11 -44.10 -17.80
C PHE A 393 5.43 -44.86 -18.00
N ILE A 394 6.54 -44.35 -17.45
CA ILE A 394 7.87 -45.00 -17.47
C ILE A 394 7.84 -46.30 -16.66
N PHE A 395 7.28 -46.28 -15.45
CA PHE A 395 7.30 -47.43 -14.53
C PHE A 395 6.30 -48.54 -14.88
N THR A 396 5.17 -48.21 -15.52
CA THR A 396 4.09 -49.19 -15.81
C THR A 396 4.25 -49.95 -17.13
N ARG A 397 5.12 -49.49 -18.06
CA ARG A 397 5.31 -50.15 -19.37
C ARG A 397 6.79 -50.26 -19.80
N PRO A 398 7.61 -51.06 -19.10
CA PRO A 398 9.04 -51.21 -19.39
C PRO A 398 9.38 -51.82 -20.76
N SER A 399 8.43 -52.51 -21.42
CA SER A 399 8.66 -53.17 -22.71
C SER A 399 8.78 -52.21 -23.92
N LEU A 400 8.33 -50.96 -23.78
CA LEU A 400 8.40 -49.93 -24.84
C LEU A 400 9.78 -49.25 -24.96
N TYR A 401 10.70 -49.51 -24.02
CA TYR A 401 12.00 -48.82 -23.94
C TYR A 401 13.10 -49.36 -24.86
N ARG A 402 12.81 -50.32 -25.73
CA ARG A 402 13.82 -50.89 -26.66
C ARG A 402 14.12 -50.02 -27.89
N SER A 403 13.41 -48.91 -28.09
CA SER A 403 13.57 -48.03 -29.25
C SER A 403 14.24 -46.70 -28.87
N CYS A 404 15.39 -46.37 -29.49
CA CYS A 404 16.21 -45.18 -29.21
C CYS A 404 15.45 -43.84 -29.16
N SER A 405 14.33 -43.73 -29.88
CA SER A 405 13.52 -42.50 -30.00
C SER A 405 12.81 -42.11 -28.69
N ILE A 406 12.35 -43.10 -27.90
CA ILE A 406 11.65 -42.84 -26.63
C ILE A 406 12.64 -42.49 -25.51
N TYR A 407 13.85 -43.08 -25.56
CA TYR A 407 14.95 -42.72 -24.67
C TYR A 407 15.41 -41.27 -24.87
N PHE A 408 15.55 -40.83 -26.13
CA PHE A 408 15.89 -39.44 -26.46
C PHE A 408 14.84 -38.45 -25.98
N LEU A 409 13.56 -38.80 -26.08
CA LEU A 409 12.46 -37.95 -25.62
C LEU A 409 12.45 -37.82 -24.09
N ALA A 410 12.60 -38.92 -23.36
CA ALA A 410 12.68 -38.90 -21.89
C ALA A 410 13.92 -38.14 -21.38
N SER A 411 15.08 -38.32 -22.03
CA SER A 411 16.32 -37.59 -21.70
C SER A 411 16.21 -36.10 -22.01
N SER A 412 15.57 -35.72 -23.12
CA SER A 412 15.36 -34.31 -23.49
C SER A 412 14.40 -33.61 -22.54
N ILE A 413 13.36 -34.30 -22.06
CA ILE A 413 12.42 -33.75 -21.06
C ILE A 413 13.12 -33.58 -19.71
N ASN A 414 13.92 -34.55 -19.26
CA ASN A 414 14.72 -34.39 -18.03
C ASN A 414 15.74 -33.26 -18.15
N GLY A 415 16.38 -33.09 -19.31
CA GLY A 415 17.27 -31.96 -19.58
C GLY A 415 16.54 -30.61 -19.51
N LEU A 416 15.32 -30.53 -20.06
CA LEU A 416 14.49 -29.32 -20.01
C LEU A 416 14.04 -28.99 -18.59
N VAL A 417 13.65 -30.00 -17.80
CA VAL A 417 13.32 -29.88 -16.38
C VAL A 417 14.51 -29.32 -15.60
N ILE A 418 15.70 -29.91 -15.77
CA ILE A 418 16.93 -29.44 -15.11
C ILE A 418 17.26 -27.99 -15.52
N LEU A 419 17.08 -27.63 -16.79
CA LEU A 419 17.34 -26.27 -17.28
C LEU A 419 16.39 -25.24 -16.67
N ILE A 420 15.09 -25.56 -16.60
CA ILE A 420 14.05 -24.68 -16.03
C ILE A 420 14.30 -24.48 -14.53
N PHE A 421 14.57 -25.57 -13.80
CA PHE A 421 14.82 -25.49 -12.35
C PHE A 421 16.17 -24.84 -12.02
N GLY A 422 17.21 -25.08 -12.82
CA GLY A 422 18.49 -24.38 -12.70
C GLY A 422 18.35 -22.87 -12.89
N THR A 423 17.55 -22.45 -13.88
CA THR A 423 17.24 -21.04 -14.14
C THR A 423 16.45 -20.41 -12.99
N LEU A 424 15.51 -21.15 -12.39
CA LEU A 424 14.75 -20.70 -11.22
C LEU A 424 15.65 -20.49 -9.99
N ILE A 425 16.58 -21.42 -9.72
CA ILE A 425 17.54 -21.30 -8.61
C ILE A 425 18.47 -20.10 -8.82
N GLN A 426 18.94 -19.88 -10.06
CA GLN A 426 19.79 -18.75 -10.41
C GLN A 426 19.06 -17.40 -10.26
N TRP A 427 17.77 -17.36 -10.57
CA TRP A 427 16.91 -16.20 -10.33
C TRP A 427 16.67 -15.93 -8.84
N LEU A 428 16.36 -16.98 -8.05
CA LEU A 428 16.16 -16.85 -6.60
C LEU A 428 17.44 -16.36 -5.90
N THR A 429 18.62 -16.78 -6.36
CA THR A 429 19.91 -16.32 -5.82
C THR A 429 20.27 -14.89 -6.22
N LEU A 430 19.79 -14.38 -7.36
CA LEU A 430 19.96 -12.98 -7.77
C LEU A 430 18.99 -12.02 -7.08
N ILE A 431 17.78 -12.48 -6.76
CA ILE A 431 16.76 -11.66 -6.05
C ILE A 431 17.00 -11.65 -4.53
N PHE A 432 17.60 -12.71 -3.97
CA PHE A 432 17.82 -12.85 -2.53
C PHE A 432 18.54 -11.65 -1.85
N PRO A 433 19.60 -11.05 -2.43
CA PRO A 433 20.24 -9.86 -1.85
C PRO A 433 19.35 -8.61 -1.86
N ILE A 434 18.47 -8.48 -2.87
CA ILE A 434 17.54 -7.35 -3.02
C ILE A 434 16.44 -7.42 -1.96
N LEU A 435 15.94 -8.63 -1.67
CA LEU A 435 14.97 -8.86 -0.59
C LEU A 435 15.60 -8.77 0.82
N ASN A 436 16.90 -9.04 0.94
CA ASN A 436 17.61 -8.98 2.23
C ASN A 436 17.92 -7.54 2.69
N ALA A 437 17.90 -6.57 1.78
CA ALA A 437 18.19 -5.16 2.07
C ALA A 437 17.05 -4.41 2.78
N THR A 438 15.84 -4.98 2.87
CA THR A 438 14.62 -4.28 3.36
C THR A 438 14.12 -4.72 4.74
N ARG A 439 14.90 -5.50 5.51
CA ARG A 439 14.73 -5.86 6.96
C ARG A 439 13.30 -5.70 7.55
N THR A 440 12.30 -6.41 7.03
CA THR A 440 10.97 -6.51 7.65
C THR A 440 10.56 -7.98 7.79
N SER A 441 10.24 -8.38 9.02
CA SER A 441 10.41 -9.74 9.57
C SER A 441 9.20 -10.69 9.47
N LEU A 442 8.47 -10.71 8.35
CA LEU A 442 7.44 -11.75 8.11
C LEU A 442 7.52 -12.38 6.71
N ASN A 443 7.86 -11.57 5.70
CA ASN A 443 7.98 -12.02 4.30
C ASN A 443 9.24 -12.88 4.08
N TYR A 444 10.30 -12.64 4.84
CA TYR A 444 11.53 -13.43 4.79
C TYR A 444 11.31 -14.89 5.22
N CYS A 445 10.58 -15.13 6.31
CA CYS A 445 10.24 -16.49 6.77
C CYS A 445 9.33 -17.22 5.78
N ARG A 446 8.31 -16.54 5.21
CA ARG A 446 7.43 -17.14 4.20
C ARG A 446 8.18 -17.52 2.92
N PHE A 447 9.11 -16.67 2.50
CA PHE A 447 9.97 -16.95 1.34
C PHE A 447 10.94 -18.11 1.60
N GLN A 448 11.58 -18.18 2.78
CA GLN A 448 12.43 -19.32 3.15
C GLN A 448 11.64 -20.63 3.21
N THR A 449 10.43 -20.63 3.77
CA THR A 449 9.55 -21.81 3.77
C THR A 449 9.16 -22.23 2.35
N PHE A 450 8.90 -21.28 1.45
CA PHE A 450 8.64 -21.57 0.04
C PHE A 450 9.85 -22.18 -0.67
N VAL A 451 11.05 -21.63 -0.46
CA VAL A 451 12.29 -22.17 -1.04
C VAL A 451 12.58 -23.58 -0.52
N LEU A 452 12.41 -23.83 0.79
CA LEU A 452 12.57 -25.16 1.38
C LEU A 452 11.52 -26.15 0.86
N TYR A 453 10.27 -25.71 0.69
CA TYR A 453 9.21 -26.51 0.10
C TYR A 453 9.54 -26.91 -1.36
N VAL A 454 10.05 -25.98 -2.16
CA VAL A 454 10.48 -26.25 -3.54
C VAL A 454 11.64 -27.25 -3.55
N ILE A 455 12.67 -27.05 -2.73
CA ILE A 455 13.83 -27.98 -2.65
C ILE A 455 13.39 -29.38 -2.21
N TYR A 456 12.55 -29.50 -1.18
CA TYR A 456 12.08 -30.77 -0.65
C TYR A 456 11.27 -31.56 -1.68
N ASN A 457 10.40 -30.90 -2.44
CA ASN A 457 9.62 -31.53 -3.49
C ASN A 457 10.43 -31.88 -4.75
N LEU A 458 11.62 -31.28 -4.93
CA LEU A 458 12.51 -31.54 -6.08
C LEU A 458 13.55 -32.65 -5.85
N ALA A 459 13.94 -32.91 -4.60
CA ALA A 459 14.92 -33.95 -4.25
C ALA A 459 14.61 -35.37 -4.78
N PRO A 460 13.34 -35.84 -4.83
CA PRO A 460 13.01 -37.15 -5.39
C PRO A 460 13.27 -37.26 -6.90
N TYR A 461 13.09 -36.16 -7.65
CA TYR A 461 13.25 -36.13 -9.11
C TYR A 461 14.72 -36.22 -9.53
N PHE A 462 15.62 -35.54 -8.82
CA PHE A 462 17.07 -35.68 -9.04
C PHE A 462 17.54 -37.11 -8.76
N THR A 463 17.03 -37.72 -7.70
CA THR A 463 17.35 -39.11 -7.33
C THR A 463 16.82 -40.11 -8.36
N ALA A 464 15.61 -39.89 -8.89
CA ALA A 464 15.03 -40.71 -9.95
C ALA A 464 15.83 -40.60 -11.26
N CYS A 465 16.26 -39.40 -11.66
CA CYS A 465 17.09 -39.20 -12.86
C CYS A 465 18.44 -39.94 -12.76
N ILE A 466 19.10 -39.90 -11.58
CA ILE A 466 20.36 -40.61 -11.34
C ILE A 466 20.17 -42.14 -11.34
N THR A 467 19.03 -42.62 -10.82
CA THR A 467 18.74 -44.06 -10.73
C THR A 467 18.39 -44.67 -12.10
N ILE A 468 17.64 -43.94 -12.93
CA ILE A 468 17.34 -44.32 -14.32
C ILE A 468 18.63 -44.43 -15.15
N ASP A 469 19.58 -43.51 -14.95
CA ASP A 469 20.87 -43.54 -15.67
C ASP A 469 21.73 -44.75 -15.29
N ARG A 470 21.79 -45.11 -14.00
CA ARG A 470 22.48 -46.34 -13.53
C ARG A 470 21.86 -47.61 -14.12
N PHE A 471 20.53 -47.68 -14.21
CA PHE A 471 19.81 -48.85 -14.75
C PHE A 471 19.96 -48.98 -16.28
N CYS A 472 20.08 -47.87 -17.01
CA CYS A 472 20.30 -47.87 -18.45
C CYS A 472 21.77 -48.12 -18.83
N SER A 473 22.73 -47.68 -18.00
CA SER A 473 24.17 -47.90 -18.23
C SER A 473 24.58 -49.38 -18.14
N SER A 474 23.86 -50.19 -17.36
CA SER A 474 24.12 -51.62 -17.18
C SER A 474 23.50 -52.51 -18.26
N SER A 475 22.50 -52.03 -19.02
CA SER A 475 21.72 -52.80 -20.00
C SER A 475 22.00 -52.47 -21.48
N ALA A 476 22.86 -51.49 -21.77
CA ALA A 476 23.15 -51.06 -23.14
C ALA A 476 24.20 -51.95 -23.86
N ASN A 477 23.78 -52.49 -25.02
CA ASN A 477 24.59 -53.29 -25.96
C ASN A 477 25.90 -52.60 -26.41
N ALA A 478 26.92 -53.39 -26.73
CA ALA A 478 28.29 -52.94 -27.06
C ALA A 478 28.39 -51.90 -28.21
N LYS A 479 27.39 -51.82 -29.10
CA LYS A 479 27.33 -50.85 -30.20
C LYS A 479 27.01 -49.41 -29.74
N ILE A 480 26.32 -49.25 -28.60
CA ILE A 480 25.98 -47.95 -27.99
C ILE A 480 27.18 -47.36 -27.23
N ARG A 481 28.08 -48.21 -26.71
CA ARG A 481 29.27 -47.75 -25.98
C ARG A 481 30.21 -46.89 -26.83
N ARG A 482 30.29 -47.12 -28.15
CA ARG A 482 31.12 -46.31 -29.07
C ARG A 482 30.53 -44.93 -29.39
N LEU A 483 29.21 -44.77 -29.40
CA LEU A 483 28.55 -43.46 -29.58
C LEU A 483 28.60 -42.60 -28.30
N SER A 484 28.80 -43.23 -27.12
CA SER A 484 28.79 -42.56 -25.83
C SER A 484 30.07 -41.80 -25.45
N SER A 485 31.20 -42.00 -26.14
CA SER A 485 32.45 -41.32 -25.75
C SER A 485 32.41 -39.80 -26.00
N HIS A 486 31.74 -39.36 -27.08
CA HIS A 486 31.62 -37.94 -27.42
C HIS A 486 30.47 -37.25 -26.65
N ALA A 487 29.42 -37.99 -26.27
CA ALA A 487 28.33 -37.46 -25.44
C ALA A 487 28.70 -37.40 -23.93
N ARG A 488 29.58 -38.29 -23.45
CA ARG A 488 30.11 -38.24 -22.06
C ARG A 488 30.92 -36.99 -21.78
N THR A 489 31.66 -36.49 -22.78
CA THR A 489 32.42 -35.24 -22.63
C THR A 489 31.47 -34.05 -22.43
N ALA A 490 30.36 -33.94 -23.18
CA ALA A 490 29.38 -32.87 -22.96
C ALA A 490 28.64 -32.98 -21.61
N TYR A 491 28.31 -34.20 -21.17
CA TYR A 491 27.50 -34.42 -19.94
C TYR A 491 28.27 -34.36 -18.63
N ILE A 492 29.59 -34.59 -18.62
CA ILE A 492 30.43 -34.35 -17.43
C ILE A 492 30.90 -32.89 -17.41
N VAL A 493 31.23 -32.33 -18.58
CA VAL A 493 31.77 -30.97 -18.68
C VAL A 493 30.71 -29.91 -18.36
N ILE A 494 29.43 -30.09 -18.69
CA ILE A 494 28.40 -29.05 -18.45
C ILE A 494 28.05 -28.89 -16.95
N PRO A 495 27.75 -29.94 -16.16
CA PRO A 495 27.50 -29.80 -14.72
C PRO A 495 28.77 -29.45 -13.94
N VAL A 496 29.95 -29.94 -14.35
CA VAL A 496 31.23 -29.56 -13.74
C VAL A 496 31.57 -28.11 -14.09
N ILE A 497 31.29 -27.60 -15.29
CA ILE A 497 31.44 -26.17 -15.62
C ILE A 497 30.42 -25.32 -14.84
N ILE A 498 29.19 -25.78 -14.61
CA ILE A 498 28.20 -25.06 -13.80
C ILE A 498 28.62 -25.04 -12.31
N LEU A 499 29.12 -26.16 -11.77
CA LEU A 499 29.65 -26.23 -10.42
C LEU A 499 30.97 -25.44 -10.28
N MET A 500 31.84 -25.48 -11.28
CA MET A 500 33.10 -24.73 -11.31
C MET A 500 32.88 -23.24 -11.61
N THR A 501 31.84 -22.82 -12.32
CA THR A 501 31.47 -21.39 -12.45
C THR A 501 30.84 -20.87 -11.16
N SER A 502 30.15 -21.72 -10.40
CA SER A 502 29.65 -21.41 -9.06
C SER A 502 30.78 -21.25 -8.03
N VAL A 503 31.83 -22.10 -8.10
CA VAL A 503 33.02 -21.99 -7.22
C VAL A 503 34.02 -20.95 -7.75
N ALA A 504 34.13 -20.75 -9.07
CA ALA A 504 34.98 -19.74 -9.67
C ALA A 504 34.45 -18.32 -9.43
N TYR A 505 33.14 -18.09 -9.29
CA TYR A 505 32.64 -16.77 -8.91
C TYR A 505 32.99 -16.40 -7.45
N ILE A 506 33.23 -17.39 -6.59
CA ILE A 506 33.74 -17.18 -5.22
C ILE A 506 35.26 -16.87 -5.21
N HIS A 507 35.99 -17.28 -6.27
CA HIS A 507 37.43 -17.00 -6.40
C HIS A 507 37.78 -15.83 -7.36
N ILE A 508 36.88 -15.43 -8.26
CA ILE A 508 37.07 -14.38 -9.29
C ILE A 508 36.77 -12.97 -8.75
N THR A 509 36.43 -12.83 -7.47
CA THR A 509 36.46 -11.54 -6.77
C THR A 509 37.88 -11.15 -6.29
N ILE A 510 38.95 -11.91 -6.63
CA ILE A 510 40.32 -11.61 -6.15
C ILE A 510 41.39 -11.34 -7.23
N ARG A 511 41.22 -11.57 -8.54
CA ARG A 511 42.26 -11.15 -9.52
C ARG A 511 41.72 -10.72 -10.88
N PHE A 512 41.71 -9.40 -11.11
CA PHE A 512 41.87 -8.82 -12.44
C PHE A 512 43.25 -9.16 -13.02
N THR A 513 43.37 -9.19 -14.36
CA THR A 513 44.52 -8.71 -15.19
C THR A 513 44.91 -9.68 -16.35
N ILE A 514 44.70 -9.21 -17.60
CA ILE A 514 45.61 -9.27 -18.78
C ILE A 514 45.49 -10.33 -19.93
N ILE A 515 45.22 -9.79 -21.15
CA ILE A 515 45.85 -9.94 -22.50
C ILE A 515 45.28 -10.84 -23.64
N ASN A 516 45.20 -10.16 -24.80
CA ASN A 516 45.01 -10.45 -26.24
C ASN A 516 45.53 -11.77 -26.85
N SER A 517 44.89 -12.25 -27.94
CA SER A 517 45.31 -12.08 -29.36
C SER A 517 44.82 -13.19 -30.36
N SER A 518 44.32 -12.73 -31.53
CA SER A 518 44.56 -13.19 -32.93
C SER A 518 44.03 -14.52 -33.57
N CYS A 519 43.38 -14.33 -34.74
CA CYS A 519 43.39 -15.07 -36.04
C CYS A 519 42.55 -16.37 -36.34
N ARG A 520 42.02 -16.40 -37.58
CA ARG A 520 41.16 -17.36 -38.36
C ARG A 520 42.00 -18.34 -39.25
N PRO A 521 41.45 -19.22 -40.15
CA PRO A 521 40.30 -20.18 -40.18
C PRO A 521 40.66 -21.59 -40.81
N GLU A 522 39.64 -22.39 -41.20
CA GLU A 522 39.57 -23.65 -42.03
C GLU A 522 39.53 -25.01 -41.28
N SER A 523 38.80 -26.07 -41.66
CA SER A 523 37.69 -26.35 -42.60
C SER A 523 37.07 -27.75 -42.32
N ASP A 524 35.76 -27.86 -42.61
CA ASP A 524 34.86 -29.00 -42.88
C ASP A 524 35.10 -30.43 -42.35
N PHE A 525 34.14 -30.93 -41.54
CA PHE A 525 33.22 -31.99 -42.00
C PHE A 525 31.98 -32.10 -41.08
N TYR A 526 30.88 -32.63 -41.62
CA TYR A 526 29.55 -32.91 -41.01
C TYR A 526 28.41 -31.91 -41.28
N SER A 527 28.08 -31.85 -42.57
CA SER A 527 26.75 -31.61 -43.10
C SER A 527 25.75 -32.70 -42.68
N HIS A 528 24.55 -32.24 -42.32
CA HIS A 528 23.28 -32.96 -42.14
C HIS A 528 22.98 -33.44 -40.71
N PHE A 529 22.12 -32.66 -40.03
CA PHE A 529 21.51 -32.80 -38.69
C PHE A 529 21.87 -31.75 -37.62
N PHE A 530 22.45 -30.62 -38.01
CA PHE A 530 22.63 -29.46 -37.12
C PHE A 530 21.60 -28.31 -37.25
N PRO A 531 20.89 -28.05 -38.37
CA PRO A 531 20.27 -26.73 -38.58
C PRO A 531 18.97 -26.44 -37.83
N PHE A 532 18.44 -27.34 -37.00
CA PHE A 532 17.29 -27.00 -36.14
C PHE A 532 17.69 -26.50 -34.75
N PHE A 533 18.77 -27.03 -34.16
CA PHE A 533 19.22 -26.63 -32.83
C PHE A 533 20.22 -25.48 -32.87
N THR A 534 21.05 -25.37 -33.91
CA THR A 534 21.88 -24.18 -34.07
C THR A 534 21.08 -22.96 -34.46
N THR A 535 19.99 -23.08 -35.22
CA THR A 535 19.18 -21.90 -35.56
C THR A 535 18.49 -21.34 -34.32
N ALA A 536 18.01 -22.18 -33.40
CA ALA A 536 17.45 -21.76 -32.12
C ALA A 536 18.50 -21.17 -31.17
N TYR A 537 19.70 -21.76 -31.11
CA TYR A 537 20.80 -21.28 -30.27
C TYR A 537 21.46 -20.00 -30.82
N TYR A 538 21.63 -19.88 -32.15
CA TYR A 538 22.04 -18.64 -32.81
C TYR A 538 20.95 -17.57 -32.71
N PHE A 539 19.66 -17.92 -32.79
CA PHE A 539 18.59 -16.95 -32.51
C PHE A 539 18.66 -16.46 -31.07
N LEU A 540 18.88 -17.35 -30.10
CA LEU A 540 19.00 -16.96 -28.69
C LEU A 540 20.25 -16.10 -28.46
N ALA A 541 21.41 -16.47 -29.02
CA ALA A 541 22.64 -15.71 -28.88
C ALA A 541 22.58 -14.35 -29.62
N ILE A 542 22.02 -14.31 -30.84
CA ILE A 542 21.81 -13.07 -31.60
C ILE A 542 20.76 -12.20 -30.91
N PHE A 543 19.67 -12.78 -30.37
CA PHE A 543 18.65 -12.03 -29.65
C PHE A 543 19.18 -11.50 -28.32
N THR A 544 20.01 -12.25 -27.58
CA THR A 544 20.70 -11.76 -26.37
C THR A 544 21.70 -10.65 -26.71
N ILE A 545 22.48 -10.79 -27.78
CA ILE A 545 23.43 -9.75 -28.26
C ILE A 545 22.68 -8.50 -28.77
N ILE A 546 21.53 -8.64 -29.44
CA ILE A 546 20.72 -7.51 -29.93
C ILE A 546 19.97 -6.83 -28.78
N THR A 547 19.44 -7.59 -27.82
CA THR A 547 18.66 -7.04 -26.69
C THR A 547 19.53 -6.33 -25.66
N PHE A 548 20.81 -6.75 -25.53
CA PHE A 548 21.78 -6.11 -24.64
C PHE A 548 22.82 -5.21 -25.35
N GLY A 549 23.01 -5.32 -26.67
CA GLY A 549 24.15 -4.70 -27.36
C GLY A 549 23.90 -3.47 -28.22
N LEU A 550 22.71 -3.21 -28.77
CA LEU A 550 22.51 -2.05 -29.66
C LEU A 550 21.10 -1.47 -29.54
N GLY A 551 21.01 -0.23 -29.04
CA GLY A 551 19.78 0.54 -29.05
C GLY A 551 19.44 1.02 -30.47
N THR A 552 18.45 0.42 -31.11
CA THR A 552 17.68 1.05 -32.21
C THR A 552 16.26 0.47 -32.30
N SER A 553 15.29 1.34 -32.58
CA SER A 553 13.85 1.07 -32.67
C SER A 553 13.47 0.06 -33.76
N TYR A 554 12.63 -0.92 -33.45
CA TYR A 554 12.12 -1.90 -34.43
C TYR A 554 10.58 -2.05 -34.38
N ASN A 555 9.93 -2.10 -35.55
CA ASN A 555 8.47 -1.94 -35.71
C ASN A 555 7.70 -3.27 -35.54
N ILE A 556 6.88 -3.34 -34.48
CA ILE A 556 6.18 -4.52 -33.96
C ILE A 556 5.03 -5.03 -34.88
N ARG A 557 4.46 -4.19 -35.74
CA ARG A 557 3.29 -4.57 -36.56
C ARG A 557 3.58 -5.56 -37.71
N SER A 558 4.81 -5.66 -38.19
CA SER A 558 5.14 -6.57 -39.30
C SER A 558 5.35 -8.03 -38.85
N GLN A 559 5.77 -8.23 -37.59
CA GLN A 559 5.96 -9.54 -36.96
C GLN A 559 4.63 -10.24 -36.67
N ASN A 560 3.61 -9.51 -36.19
CA ASN A 560 2.28 -10.07 -35.91
C ASN A 560 1.62 -10.71 -37.13
N ARG A 561 1.78 -10.14 -38.33
CA ARG A 561 1.24 -10.74 -39.56
C ARG A 561 1.96 -12.03 -39.96
N LYS A 562 3.27 -12.14 -39.71
CA LYS A 562 4.05 -13.35 -40.02
C LYS A 562 3.77 -14.49 -39.04
N VAL A 563 3.62 -14.18 -37.75
CA VAL A 563 3.28 -15.18 -36.73
C VAL A 563 1.86 -15.73 -36.93
N HIS A 564 0.87 -14.87 -37.21
CA HIS A 564 -0.50 -15.33 -37.51
C HIS A 564 -0.59 -16.19 -38.79
N SER A 565 0.15 -15.81 -39.83
CA SER A 565 0.25 -16.59 -41.09
C SER A 565 0.87 -17.98 -40.87
N MET A 566 1.88 -18.06 -40.00
CA MET A 566 2.56 -19.30 -39.69
C MET A 566 1.70 -20.24 -38.82
N ILE A 567 0.98 -19.70 -37.81
CA ILE A 567 0.01 -20.44 -37.02
C ILE A 567 -1.11 -20.99 -37.91
N SER A 568 -1.69 -20.13 -38.76
CA SER A 568 -2.71 -20.51 -39.76
C SER A 568 -2.25 -21.66 -40.68
N THR A 569 -1.00 -21.62 -41.13
CA THR A 569 -0.43 -22.66 -42.00
C THR A 569 -0.30 -24.00 -41.26
N VAL A 570 0.19 -23.97 -40.01
CA VAL A 570 0.34 -25.17 -39.18
C VAL A 570 -1.02 -25.78 -38.81
N THR A 571 -2.03 -24.95 -38.52
CA THR A 571 -3.39 -25.42 -38.21
C THR A 571 -4.07 -26.05 -39.43
N ARG A 572 -3.84 -25.52 -40.64
CA ARG A 572 -4.38 -26.08 -41.89
C ARG A 572 -3.74 -27.43 -42.25
N THR A 573 -2.43 -27.55 -42.11
CA THR A 573 -1.72 -28.84 -42.33
C THR A 573 -2.14 -29.92 -41.31
N ALA A 574 -2.57 -29.51 -40.11
CA ALA A 574 -3.10 -30.42 -39.09
C ALA A 574 -4.54 -30.87 -39.36
N SER A 575 -5.41 -30.03 -39.95
CA SER A 575 -6.79 -30.44 -40.28
C SER A 575 -6.87 -31.39 -41.47
N GLU A 576 -5.97 -31.25 -42.46
CA GLU A 576 -5.93 -32.10 -43.66
C GLU A 576 -5.43 -33.53 -43.39
N ARG A 577 -4.78 -33.79 -42.24
CA ARG A 577 -4.23 -35.12 -41.87
C ARG A 577 -5.12 -35.95 -40.94
N ARG A 578 -6.34 -35.50 -40.63
CA ARG A 578 -7.29 -36.17 -39.72
C ARG A 578 -7.79 -37.57 -40.15
N HIS A 579 -7.39 -38.08 -41.32
CA HIS A 579 -7.85 -39.40 -41.80
C HIS A 579 -6.80 -40.52 -41.76
N ALA A 580 -5.70 -40.36 -41.02
CA ALA A 580 -4.76 -41.45 -40.82
C ALA A 580 -4.20 -41.53 -39.39
N ARG A 581 -4.77 -42.47 -38.59
CA ARG A 581 -4.19 -43.17 -37.41
C ARG A 581 -3.95 -42.37 -36.09
N GLY A 582 -4.75 -42.70 -35.07
CA GLY A 582 -4.34 -43.00 -33.67
C GLY A 582 -4.08 -41.85 -32.67
N ASP A 583 -4.73 -41.92 -31.50
CA ASP A 583 -4.72 -40.95 -30.38
C ASP A 583 -3.34 -40.51 -29.85
N THR A 584 -2.27 -41.26 -30.12
CA THR A 584 -0.90 -40.91 -29.68
C THR A 584 -0.33 -39.68 -30.41
N GLN A 585 -0.74 -39.40 -31.65
CA GLN A 585 -0.30 -38.19 -32.36
C GLN A 585 -1.00 -36.94 -31.85
N LEU A 586 -2.24 -37.05 -31.36
CA LEU A 586 -2.99 -35.92 -30.81
C LEU A 586 -2.35 -35.41 -29.50
N LEU A 587 -1.92 -36.32 -28.62
CA LEU A 587 -1.17 -35.98 -27.42
C LEU A 587 0.19 -35.34 -27.73
N PHE A 588 0.90 -35.83 -28.75
CA PHE A 588 2.17 -35.26 -29.18
C PHE A 588 2.01 -33.87 -29.81
N MET A 589 0.93 -33.64 -30.57
CA MET A 589 0.61 -32.32 -31.13
C MET A 589 0.13 -31.32 -30.08
N LEU A 590 -0.61 -31.77 -29.05
CA LEU A 590 -0.96 -30.96 -27.87
C LEU A 590 0.27 -30.59 -27.06
N LEU A 591 1.20 -31.54 -26.86
CA LEU A 591 2.47 -31.28 -26.18
C LEU A 591 3.34 -30.29 -26.97
N ILE A 592 3.42 -30.44 -28.30
CA ILE A 592 4.11 -29.47 -29.17
C ILE A 592 3.40 -28.12 -29.15
N HIS A 593 2.06 -28.06 -29.11
CA HIS A 593 1.34 -26.78 -28.97
C HIS A 593 1.62 -26.10 -27.63
N VAL A 594 1.61 -26.84 -26.52
CA VAL A 594 1.93 -26.31 -25.19
C VAL A 594 3.39 -25.87 -25.11
N ILE A 595 4.32 -26.63 -25.70
CA ILE A 595 5.74 -26.27 -25.79
C ILE A 595 5.92 -25.04 -26.68
N CYS A 596 5.30 -24.98 -27.86
CA CYS A 596 5.38 -23.81 -28.75
C CYS A 596 4.74 -22.57 -28.11
N TYR A 597 3.64 -22.72 -27.37
CA TYR A 597 3.03 -21.62 -26.62
C TYR A 597 3.94 -21.15 -25.49
N ALA A 598 4.56 -22.07 -24.74
CA ALA A 598 5.55 -21.75 -23.71
C ALA A 598 6.85 -21.15 -24.28
N PHE A 599 7.27 -21.51 -25.51
CA PHE A 599 8.48 -20.97 -26.12
C PHE A 599 8.27 -19.67 -26.91
N LEU A 600 7.03 -19.36 -27.33
CA LEU A 600 6.72 -18.13 -28.09
C LEU A 600 6.05 -17.04 -27.24
N ALA A 601 5.21 -17.40 -26.26
CA ALA A 601 4.56 -16.43 -25.38
C ALA A 601 5.47 -15.97 -24.24
N LEU A 602 6.35 -16.85 -23.74
CA LEU A 602 7.23 -16.55 -22.60
C LEU A 602 8.28 -15.48 -22.92
N PRO A 603 8.98 -15.48 -24.08
CA PRO A 603 9.89 -14.39 -24.44
C PRO A 603 9.15 -13.06 -24.73
N TYR A 604 7.90 -13.13 -25.19
CA TYR A 604 7.06 -11.94 -25.43
C TYR A 604 6.62 -11.29 -24.11
N HIS A 605 6.17 -12.09 -23.13
CA HIS A 605 5.83 -11.60 -21.80
C HIS A 605 7.07 -11.19 -21.00
N LEU A 606 8.19 -11.89 -21.17
CA LEU A 606 9.48 -11.52 -20.57
C LEU A 606 10.03 -10.24 -21.21
N ALA A 607 9.86 -10.02 -22.51
CA ALA A 607 10.22 -8.76 -23.18
C ALA A 607 9.30 -7.60 -22.73
N LEU A 608 8.03 -7.86 -22.44
CA LEU A 608 7.12 -6.87 -21.86
C LEU A 608 7.49 -6.52 -20.41
N ILE A 609 7.86 -7.51 -19.61
CA ILE A 609 8.32 -7.32 -18.22
C ILE A 609 9.69 -6.63 -18.21
N ILE A 610 10.64 -7.04 -19.06
CA ILE A 610 11.94 -6.38 -19.19
C ILE A 610 11.76 -4.97 -19.76
N ALA A 611 10.87 -4.73 -20.74
CA ALA A 611 10.58 -3.38 -21.21
C ALA A 611 9.92 -2.50 -20.13
N ALA A 612 9.13 -3.10 -19.23
CA ALA A 612 8.52 -2.41 -18.09
C ALA A 612 9.53 -2.10 -16.97
N ILE A 613 10.57 -2.93 -16.79
CA ILE A 613 11.56 -2.80 -15.71
C ILE A 613 12.87 -2.13 -16.19
N LYS A 614 13.18 -2.14 -17.49
CA LYS A 614 14.41 -1.56 -18.06
C LYS A 614 14.59 -0.07 -17.71
N PRO A 615 13.56 0.79 -17.66
CA PRO A 615 13.70 2.15 -17.16
C PRO A 615 14.09 2.20 -15.68
N ILE A 616 13.57 1.28 -14.86
CA ILE A 616 13.82 1.18 -13.41
C ILE A 616 15.27 0.79 -13.11
N LEU A 617 15.89 -0.04 -13.97
CA LEU A 617 17.27 -0.54 -13.77
C LEU A 617 18.38 0.33 -14.38
N THR A 618 18.04 1.30 -15.25
CA THR A 618 19.01 2.24 -15.85
C THR A 618 19.02 3.63 -15.19
N THR A 619 18.23 3.82 -14.13
CA THR A 619 18.33 4.93 -13.16
C THR A 619 19.01 4.41 -11.91
#